data_AF-A0A327XHL5-F1
#
_entry.id   AF-A0A327XHL5-F1
#
_cell.length_a   1.000
_cell.length_b   1.000
_cell.length_c   1.000
_cell.angle_alpha   90.00
_cell.angle_beta   90.00
_cell.angle_gamma   90.00
#
_symmetry.space_group_name_H-M   'P 1'
#
loop_
_entity.id
_entity.type
_entity.pdbx_description
1 polymer ?
#
loop_
_entity_poly.entity_id
_entity_poly.type
_entity_poly.pdbx_seq_one_letter_code
_entity_poly.pdbx_strand_id
1 'polypeptide(L)'
;RLFGAATGAHEFDKLCAALDIDHRLTPPKPPQTDGMIESFNDRIEDVLKSHHFRSGEELETTLHRYVWAYNQQLPQSALSSNTPLQEMTDRSSDNAALRKRGSLLIHCPAAHACMCERGWTTT
;
A
#
# COMPACT_ATOMS: atom_id res chain seq x y z
N ARG A 1 14.11 -4.56 -14.07
CA ARG A 1 13.26 -3.74 -14.97
C ARG A 1 11.86 -4.34 -14.94
N LEU A 2 10.92 -3.73 -14.20
CA LEU A 2 9.54 -4.19 -14.03
C LEU A 2 8.62 -3.64 -15.14
N PHE A 3 9.08 -3.67 -16.40
CA PHE A 3 8.28 -3.29 -17.55
C PHE A 3 8.25 -4.48 -18.50
N GLY A 4 7.18 -5.28 -18.41
CA GLY A 4 6.99 -6.52 -19.16
C GLY A 4 5.86 -7.36 -18.55
N ALA A 5 5.32 -8.31 -19.32
CA ALA A 5 4.23 -9.18 -18.87
C ALA A 5 4.56 -9.92 -17.56
N ALA A 6 3.56 -10.22 -16.74
CA ALA A 6 3.73 -11.05 -15.54
C ALA A 6 4.15 -12.45 -16.00
N THR A 7 5.45 -12.71 -15.95
CA THR A 7 6.05 -13.92 -16.53
C THR A 7 5.86 -15.13 -15.63
N GLY A 8 5.42 -14.94 -14.38
CA GLY A 8 5.34 -16.00 -13.37
C GLY A 8 6.70 -16.40 -12.80
N ALA A 9 7.79 -15.86 -13.38
CA ALA A 9 9.15 -16.17 -12.99
C ALA A 9 9.64 -15.30 -11.83
N HIS A 10 9.08 -14.08 -11.71
CA HIS A 10 9.45 -13.14 -10.66
C HIS A 10 9.00 -13.66 -9.29
N GLU A 11 9.81 -13.46 -8.25
CA GLU A 11 9.50 -13.95 -6.89
C GLU A 11 8.15 -13.41 -6.39
N PHE A 12 7.83 -12.16 -6.75
CA PHE A 12 6.53 -11.55 -6.47
C PHE A 12 5.36 -12.28 -7.16
N ASP A 13 5.50 -12.70 -8.42
CA ASP A 13 4.44 -13.43 -9.14
C ASP A 13 4.16 -14.79 -8.47
N LYS A 14 5.22 -15.47 -8.04
CA LYS A 14 5.12 -16.75 -7.32
C LYS A 14 4.43 -16.57 -5.96
N LEU A 15 4.74 -15.49 -5.25
CA LEU A 15 4.10 -15.16 -3.98
C LEU A 15 2.62 -14.84 -4.18
N CYS A 16 2.27 -14.04 -5.19
CA CYS A 16 0.88 -13.75 -5.54
C CYS A 16 0.11 -15.04 -5.86
N ALA A 17 0.69 -15.94 -6.66
CA ALA A 17 0.08 -17.23 -6.97
C ALA A 17 -0.11 -18.11 -5.71
N ALA A 18 0.88 -18.14 -4.81
CA ALA A 18 0.78 -18.90 -3.55
C ALA A 18 -0.28 -18.34 -2.59
N LEU A 19 -0.59 -17.04 -2.69
CA LEU A 19 -1.58 -16.35 -1.87
C LEU A 19 -2.96 -16.22 -2.56
N ASP A 20 -3.14 -16.82 -3.74
CA ASP A 20 -4.35 -16.68 -4.57
C ASP A 20 -4.71 -15.21 -4.86
N ILE A 21 -3.68 -14.39 -5.11
CA ILE A 21 -3.80 -12.97 -5.45
C ILE A 21 -3.61 -12.82 -6.97
N ASP A 22 -4.62 -12.26 -7.64
CA ASP A 22 -4.57 -11.91 -9.05
C ASP A 22 -3.59 -10.74 -9.26
N HIS A 23 -2.45 -11.00 -9.90
CA HIS A 23 -1.44 -9.98 -10.20
C HIS A 23 -1.70 -9.36 -11.57
N ARG A 24 -2.13 -8.10 -11.58
CA ARG A 24 -2.39 -7.32 -12.79
C ARG A 24 -1.32 -6.25 -12.98
N LEU A 25 -0.69 -6.23 -14.15
CA LEU A 25 0.25 -5.18 -14.53
C LEU A 25 -0.45 -4.15 -15.42
N THR A 26 -0.28 -2.87 -15.08
CA THR A 26 -0.70 -1.76 -15.91
C THR A 26 0.26 -1.64 -17.11
N PRO A 27 -0.24 -1.58 -18.36
CA PRO A 27 0.62 -1.38 -19.51
C PRO A 27 1.32 -0.02 -19.43
N PRO A 28 2.57 0.11 -19.92
CA PRO A 28 3.26 1.39 -19.96
C PRO A 28 2.49 2.37 -20.87
N LYS A 29 1.71 3.25 -20.25
CA LYS A 29 0.87 4.30 -20.84
C LYS A 29 1.10 5.61 -20.06
N PRO A 30 0.71 6.78 -20.60
CA PRO A 30 0.86 8.04 -19.88
C PRO A 30 0.15 8.01 -18.51
N PRO A 31 0.63 8.79 -17.52
CA PRO A 31 0.54 8.57 -16.06
C PRO A 31 -0.87 8.45 -15.43
N GLN A 32 -1.93 8.54 -16.21
CA GLN A 32 -3.30 8.70 -15.70
C GLN A 32 -3.88 7.46 -14.97
N THR A 33 -3.22 6.30 -15.01
CA THR A 33 -3.80 5.06 -14.44
C THR A 33 -3.53 4.93 -12.94
N ASP A 34 -2.40 5.44 -12.45
CA ASP A 34 -1.95 5.26 -11.07
C ASP A 34 -2.01 6.58 -10.27
N GLY A 35 -2.85 7.53 -10.69
CA GLY A 35 -2.87 8.90 -10.16
C GLY A 35 -3.06 9.04 -8.65
N MET A 36 -3.72 8.08 -7.99
CA MET A 36 -3.83 8.07 -6.52
C MET A 36 -2.52 7.69 -5.83
N ILE A 37 -1.76 6.76 -6.41
CA ILE A 37 -0.44 6.35 -5.92
C ILE A 37 0.56 7.47 -6.18
N GLU A 38 0.50 8.09 -7.37
CA GLU A 38 1.30 9.25 -7.70
C GLU A 38 1.02 10.40 -6.73
N SER A 39 -0.24 10.75 -6.48
CA SER A 39 -0.62 11.80 -5.52
C SER A 39 -0.14 11.52 -4.09
N PHE A 40 -0.15 10.25 -3.66
CA PHE A 40 0.40 9.85 -2.37
C PHE A 40 1.92 10.03 -2.32
N ASN A 41 2.62 9.57 -3.37
CA ASN A 41 4.07 9.68 -3.48
C ASN A 41 4.54 11.14 -3.55
N ASP A 42 3.87 11.98 -4.32
CA ASP A 42 4.16 13.41 -4.42
C ASP A 42 4.03 14.09 -3.05
N ARG A 43 2.98 13.75 -2.29
CA ARG A 43 2.72 14.38 -1.00
C ARG A 43 3.69 13.95 0.09
N ILE A 44 4.15 12.70 0.09
CA ILE A 44 5.22 12.29 1.02
C ILE A 44 6.57 12.85 0.58
N GLU A 45 6.83 12.96 -0.72
CA GLU A 45 8.02 13.61 -1.24
C GLU A 45 8.12 15.08 -0.77
N ASP A 46 7.01 15.82 -0.76
CA ASP A 46 6.95 17.18 -0.21
C ASP A 46 7.27 17.24 1.30
N VAL A 47 6.76 16.28 2.08
CA VAL A 47 7.08 16.16 3.51
C VAL A 47 8.57 15.89 3.71
N LEU A 48 9.15 15.00 2.90
CA LEU A 48 10.56 14.64 2.98
C LEU A 48 11.48 15.79 2.54
N LYS A 49 11.08 16.59 1.55
CA LYS A 49 11.84 17.76 1.09
C LYS A 49 11.77 18.93 2.06
N SER A 50 10.66 19.10 2.77
CA SER A 50 10.44 20.24 3.68
C SER A 50 11.06 20.07 5.06
N HIS A 51 11.35 18.83 5.47
CA HIS A 51 11.90 18.52 6.79
C HIS A 51 13.36 18.03 6.70
N HIS A 52 14.24 18.64 7.52
CA HIS A 52 15.59 18.14 7.72
C HIS A 52 15.62 17.14 8.88
N PHE A 53 15.91 15.88 8.59
CA PHE A 53 16.04 14.81 9.58
C PHE A 53 17.43 14.78 10.22
N ARG A 54 17.47 14.59 11.53
CA ARG A 54 18.72 14.47 12.32
C ARG A 54 19.18 13.02 12.45
N SER A 55 18.27 12.07 12.27
CA SER A 55 18.55 10.63 12.33
C SER A 55 17.59 9.82 11.44
N GLY A 56 17.96 8.57 11.16
CA GLY A 56 17.08 7.62 10.47
C GLY A 56 15.82 7.27 11.27
N GLU A 57 15.91 7.23 12.59
CA GLU A 57 14.75 7.00 13.48
C GLU A 57 13.70 8.12 13.37
N GLU A 58 14.16 9.36 13.21
CA GLU A 58 13.26 10.51 12.99
C GLU A 58 12.54 10.41 11.65
N LEU A 59 13.25 9.98 10.60
CA LEU A 59 12.67 9.70 9.29
C LEU A 59 11.63 8.57 9.38
N GLU A 60 11.98 7.43 9.98
CA GLU A 60 11.08 6.29 10.15
C GLU A 60 9.81 6.67 10.92
N THR A 61 9.98 7.36 12.05
CA THR A 61 8.85 7.87 12.85
C THR A 61 7.95 8.79 12.02
N THR A 62 8.54 9.64 11.18
CA THR A 62 7.81 10.57 10.32
C THR A 62 7.03 9.83 9.23
N LEU A 63 7.63 8.82 8.60
CA LEU A 63 6.97 7.95 7.62
C LEU A 63 5.79 7.20 8.26
N HIS A 64 5.97 6.62 9.45
CA HIS A 64 4.87 5.96 10.17
C HIS A 64 3.72 6.91 10.52
N ARG A 65 4.05 8.12 11.00
CA ARG A 65 3.03 9.14 11.29
C ARG A 65 2.28 9.55 10.03
N TYR A 66 2.98 9.71 8.91
CA TYR A 66 2.36 10.05 7.63
C TYR A 66 1.39 8.95 7.16
N VAL A 67 1.82 7.69 7.16
CA VAL A 67 0.96 6.55 6.78
C VAL A 67 -0.27 6.45 7.68
N TRP A 68 -0.09 6.65 8.98
CA TRP A 68 -1.20 6.66 9.93
C TRP A 68 -2.19 7.80 9.66
N ALA A 69 -1.69 9.03 9.49
CA ALA A 69 -2.51 10.19 9.21
C ALA A 69 -3.26 10.04 7.88
N TYR A 70 -2.60 9.57 6.83
CA TYR A 70 -3.22 9.33 5.52
C TYR A 70 -4.39 8.33 5.62
N ASN A 71 -4.17 7.20 6.31
CA ASN A 71 -5.16 6.14 6.37
C ASN A 71 -6.32 6.45 7.32
N GLN A 72 -6.09 7.18 8.41
CA GLN A 72 -7.06 7.30 9.51
C GLN A 72 -7.57 8.72 9.75
N GLN A 73 -6.88 9.75 9.29
CA GLN A 73 -7.17 11.13 9.67
C GLN A 73 -7.44 12.07 8.50
N LEU A 74 -6.90 11.80 7.32
CA LEU A 74 -6.98 12.68 6.16
C LEU A 74 -8.09 12.22 5.21
N PRO A 75 -9.22 12.93 5.14
CA PRO A 75 -10.26 12.70 4.15
C PRO A 75 -9.73 12.82 2.72
N GLN A 76 -10.16 11.92 1.85
CA GLN A 76 -9.80 11.95 0.43
C GLN A 76 -11.00 12.38 -0.40
N SER A 77 -10.83 13.41 -1.23
CA SER A 77 -11.89 13.88 -2.14
C SER A 77 -12.33 12.78 -3.12
N ALA A 78 -11.40 11.92 -3.54
CA ALA A 78 -11.68 10.75 -4.36
C ALA A 78 -12.55 9.69 -3.65
N LEU A 79 -12.64 9.72 -2.31
CA LEU A 79 -13.42 8.82 -1.47
C LEU A 79 -14.59 9.56 -0.82
N SER A 80 -15.21 10.52 -1.50
CA SER A 80 -16.34 11.29 -0.95
C SER A 80 -16.03 11.99 0.38
N SER A 81 -14.77 12.39 0.60
CA SER A 81 -14.28 12.94 1.87
C SER A 81 -14.33 11.96 3.04
N ASN A 82 -14.24 10.66 2.77
CA ASN A 82 -13.93 9.65 3.76
C ASN A 82 -12.42 9.42 3.85
N THR A 83 -11.98 8.92 5.00
CA THR A 83 -10.62 8.38 5.12
C THR A 83 -10.56 6.99 4.47
N PRO A 84 -9.37 6.54 3.99
CA PRO A 84 -9.22 5.21 3.42
C PRO A 84 -9.71 4.10 4.35
N LEU A 85 -9.44 4.19 5.66
CA LEU A 85 -9.88 3.19 6.63
C LEU A 85 -11.40 3.15 6.80
N GLN A 86 -12.07 4.31 6.81
CA GLN A 86 -13.53 4.37 6.86
C GLN A 86 -14.15 3.71 5.63
N GLU A 87 -13.69 4.11 4.44
CA GLU A 87 -14.18 3.53 3.18
C GLU A 87 -14.00 2.01 3.13
N MET A 88 -12.86 1.50 3.62
CA MET A 88 -12.61 0.06 3.71
C MET A 88 -13.53 -0.64 4.71
N THR A 89 -13.78 -0.02 5.86
CA THR A 89 -14.65 -0.58 6.91
C THR A 89 -16.10 -0.63 6.44
N ASP A 90 -16.57 0.43 5.80
CA ASP A 90 -17.93 0.55 5.29
C ASP A 90 -18.16 -0.47 4.17
N ARG A 91 -17.27 -0.50 3.17
CA ARG A 91 -17.36 -1.48 2.06
C ARG A 91 -17.24 -2.93 2.50
N SER A 92 -16.45 -3.21 3.54
CA SER A 92 -16.32 -4.57 4.09
C SER A 92 -17.56 -5.00 4.87
N SER A 93 -18.27 -4.04 5.47
CA SER A 93 -19.54 -4.26 6.15
C SER A 93 -20.66 -4.52 5.14
N ASP A 94 -20.65 -3.80 4.02
CA ASP A 94 -21.61 -3.95 2.93
C ASP A 94 -21.39 -5.21 2.09
N ASN A 95 -20.15 -5.68 2.00
CA ASN A 95 -19.77 -6.82 1.16
C ASN A 95 -18.94 -7.85 1.95
N ALA A 96 -19.63 -8.75 2.64
CA ALA A 96 -19.02 -9.86 3.38
C ALA A 96 -18.13 -10.79 2.50
N ALA A 97 -18.21 -10.72 1.16
CA ALA A 97 -17.37 -11.48 0.24
C ALA A 97 -15.99 -10.84 -0.02
N LEU A 98 -15.82 -9.52 0.15
CA LEU A 98 -14.52 -8.86 0.03
C LEU A 98 -13.58 -9.18 1.21
N ARG A 99 -14.14 -9.65 2.34
CA ARG A 99 -13.40 -10.06 3.55
C ARG A 99 -12.41 -11.22 3.32
N LYS A 100 -12.52 -11.93 2.18
CA LYS A 100 -11.65 -13.08 1.83
C LYS A 100 -10.51 -12.75 0.87
N ARG A 101 -10.51 -11.59 0.21
CA ARG A 101 -9.44 -11.22 -0.73
C ARG A 101 -8.48 -10.30 0.01
N GLY A 102 -7.30 -10.82 0.34
CA GLY A 102 -6.27 -10.13 1.10
C GLY A 102 -6.00 -8.74 0.55
N SER A 103 -6.62 -7.74 1.16
CA SER A 103 -6.35 -6.34 0.91
C SER A 103 -5.10 -5.99 1.70
N LEU A 104 -4.02 -5.70 0.97
CA LEU A 104 -2.78 -5.19 1.54
C LEU A 104 -3.04 -3.77 2.04
N LEU A 105 -3.53 -3.63 3.26
CA LEU A 105 -3.31 -2.42 4.02
C LEU A 105 -1.79 -2.25 4.14
N ILE A 106 -1.29 -1.08 3.73
CA ILE A 106 0.14 -0.72 3.67
C ILE A 106 0.85 -0.86 5.04
N HIS A 107 0.10 -1.09 6.11
CA HIS A 107 0.59 -1.71 7.33
C HIS A 107 -0.51 -2.60 7.94
N CYS A 108 -0.64 -3.84 7.48
CA CYS A 108 -1.40 -4.87 8.19
C CYS A 108 -0.47 -5.62 9.16
N PRO A 109 -0.66 -5.55 10.50
CA PRO A 109 0.14 -6.32 11.44
C PRO A 109 0.05 -7.83 11.22
N ALA A 110 -1.04 -8.31 10.61
CA ALA A 110 -1.21 -9.72 10.25
C ALA A 110 -0.28 -10.15 9.10
N ALA A 111 0.13 -9.23 8.22
CA ALA A 111 1.12 -9.53 7.17
C ALA A 111 2.51 -9.72 7.78
N HIS A 112 2.87 -8.94 8.80
CA HIS A 112 4.12 -9.10 9.53
C HIS A 112 4.17 -10.45 10.29
N ALA A 113 3.08 -10.83 10.96
CA ALA A 113 2.98 -12.12 11.64
C ALA A 113 3.11 -13.31 10.66
N CYS A 114 2.46 -13.24 9.50
CA CYS A 114 2.52 -14.29 8.48
C CYS A 114 3.93 -14.43 7.84
N MET A 115 4.66 -13.32 7.67
CA MET A 115 6.03 -13.32 7.15
C MET A 115 7.03 -13.91 8.16
N CYS A 116 6.85 -13.61 9.45
CA CYS A 116 7.72 -14.08 10.52
C CYS A 116 7.57 -15.60 10.76
N GLU A 117 6.35 -16.14 10.72
CA GLU A 117 6.09 -17.60 10.88
C GLU A 117 6.67 -18.45 9.73
N ARG A 118 6.95 -17.84 8.57
CA ARG A 118 7.53 -18.52 7.41
C ARG A 118 9.04 -18.27 7.24
N GLY A 119 9.68 -17.64 8.21
CA GLY A 119 11.14 -17.47 8.26
C GLY A 119 11.70 -16.36 7.35
N TRP A 120 10.89 -15.38 6.94
CA TRP A 120 11.35 -14.25 6.15
C TRP A 120 11.54 -13.04 7.08
N THR A 121 12.80 -12.70 7.35
CA THR A 121 13.15 -11.47 8.07
C THR A 121 13.20 -10.30 7.10
N THR A 122 12.45 -9.24 7.37
CA THR A 122 12.60 -7.95 6.70
C THR A 122 14.01 -7.42 7.00
N THR A 123 14.89 -7.40 5.99
CA THR A 123 16.14 -6.60 6.02
C THR A 123 15.86 -5.26 5.37
#